data_AF-A0A821PV65-F1
#
_entry.id   AF-A0A821PV65-F1
#
_cell.length_a   1.000
_cell.length_b   1.000
_cell.length_c   1.000
_cell.angle_alpha   90.00
_cell.angle_beta   90.00
_cell.angle_gamma   90.00
#
_symmetry.space_group_name_H-M   'P 1'
#
loop_
_entity.id
_entity.type
_entity.pdbx_description
1 polymer ?
#
loop_
_entity_poly.entity_id
_entity_poly.type
_entity_poly.pdbx_seq_one_letter_code
_entity_poly.pdbx_strand_id
1 'polypeptide(L)'
;MKEKLTGNAHTLAGEGRTKGFSGTDDRNDTMSESVIPERLPFQKGINGKMLHILSRKINNTYISIMDIFSTKDVLNKVCVYVKKNKHCFVLIDADAIITEMNNFNVSQYLINKIDTRFRGIVYFSDEDNKIMVILRDGKSLPLSTCHINNKELFVYLDQIHTRGTDLKLPLTANRIVTLEKTMSKDKLMQAVMHLRDLDFKQSIVFWSSKEISAEIAIINDIKLNDTTSKHVLTWITYNTIRKNENNLYPVTKEKLKYVIKTRALKYQKKIEIPIDSLIIAYVNENLDSIEKLYGISP
;
A
#
# COMPACT_ATOMS: atom_id res chain seq x y z
N MET A 1 -21.02 -19.61 5.33
CA MET A 1 -20.45 -18.33 5.82
C MET A 1 -19.07 -18.17 5.22
N LYS A 2 -18.81 -17.09 4.47
CA LYS A 2 -17.49 -16.84 3.85
C LYS A 2 -16.56 -16.19 4.89
N GLU A 3 -15.51 -16.89 5.28
CA GLU A 3 -14.42 -16.36 6.11
C GLU A 3 -13.64 -15.32 5.29
N LYS A 4 -13.28 -14.18 5.90
CA LYS A 4 -12.59 -13.06 5.25
C LYS A 4 -11.15 -13.02 5.73
N LEU A 5 -10.20 -12.72 4.85
CA LEU A 5 -8.82 -12.37 5.22
C LEU A 5 -8.77 -10.86 5.44
N THR A 6 -8.23 -10.38 6.58
CA THR A 6 -8.06 -8.94 6.79
C THR A 6 -6.73 -8.48 6.21
N GLY A 7 -6.60 -7.16 6.00
CA GLY A 7 -5.39 -6.49 5.54
C GLY A 7 -4.61 -5.80 6.66
N ASN A 8 -4.97 -6.05 7.93
CA ASN A 8 -4.26 -5.57 9.12
C ASN A 8 -4.47 -6.54 10.29
N ALA A 9 -3.38 -6.92 10.96
CA ALA A 9 -3.43 -7.79 12.12
C ALA A 9 -4.09 -7.17 13.37
N HIS A 10 -4.09 -5.84 13.50
CA HIS A 10 -4.84 -5.21 14.59
C HIS A 10 -6.35 -5.39 14.43
N THR A 11 -6.84 -5.46 13.19
CA THR A 11 -8.25 -5.77 12.89
C THR A 11 -8.60 -7.22 13.24
N LEU A 12 -7.63 -8.15 13.18
CA LEU A 12 -7.82 -9.54 13.64
C LEU A 12 -8.16 -9.63 15.12
N ALA A 13 -7.54 -8.79 15.94
CA ALA A 13 -7.71 -8.85 17.38
C ALA A 13 -9.11 -8.39 17.84
N GLY A 14 -9.82 -7.60 17.02
CA GLY A 14 -11.16 -7.09 17.31
C GLY A 14 -12.30 -7.92 16.70
N GLU A 15 -12.08 -8.61 15.58
CA GLU A 15 -13.10 -9.40 14.90
C GLU A 15 -12.86 -10.90 15.11
N GLY A 16 -13.62 -11.54 16.01
CA GLY A 16 -13.54 -12.99 16.28
C GLY A 16 -13.92 -13.93 15.11
N ARG A 17 -13.92 -13.44 13.87
CA ARG A 17 -14.29 -14.15 12.64
C ARG A 17 -13.17 -14.23 11.60
N THR A 18 -11.96 -13.80 11.92
CA THR A 18 -10.83 -13.79 10.98
C THR A 18 -9.78 -14.84 11.34
N LYS A 19 -9.38 -15.69 10.38
CA LYS A 19 -8.38 -16.76 10.59
C LYS A 19 -6.92 -16.33 10.43
N GLY A 20 -6.64 -15.16 9.85
CA GLY A 20 -5.26 -14.71 9.63
C GLY A 20 -5.13 -13.43 8.80
N PHE A 21 -3.93 -12.87 8.81
CA PHE A 21 -3.55 -11.64 8.09
C PHE A 21 -2.40 -11.97 7.13
N SER A 22 -2.50 -11.49 5.89
CA SER A 22 -1.40 -11.56 4.93
C SER A 22 -0.67 -10.22 4.90
N GLY A 23 0.59 -10.21 5.33
CA GLY A 23 1.42 -9.01 5.40
C GLY A 23 2.90 -9.34 5.41
N THR A 24 3.72 -8.30 5.37
CA THR A 24 5.17 -8.39 5.55
C THR A 24 5.50 -8.48 7.03
N ASP A 25 6.57 -9.21 7.36
CA ASP A 25 7.03 -9.48 8.73
C ASP A 25 7.50 -8.26 9.52
N ASP A 26 7.54 -7.08 8.90
CA ASP A 26 8.21 -5.91 9.46
C ASP A 26 7.50 -5.34 10.69
N ARG A 27 6.29 -5.82 10.99
CA ARG A 27 5.50 -5.41 12.15
C ARG A 27 5.45 -6.43 13.27
N ASN A 28 6.12 -7.59 13.17
CA ASN A 28 5.97 -8.70 14.13
C ASN A 28 6.07 -8.24 15.60
N ASP A 29 7.02 -7.35 15.92
CA ASP A 29 7.21 -6.86 17.29
C ASP A 29 6.06 -5.93 17.77
N THR A 30 5.39 -5.29 16.81
CA THR A 30 4.24 -4.40 17.02
C THR A 30 2.87 -5.10 16.86
N MET A 31 2.83 -6.41 16.59
CA MET A 31 1.57 -7.15 16.45
C MET A 31 0.91 -7.41 17.82
N SER A 32 -0.42 -7.54 17.84
CA SER A 32 -1.16 -8.01 19.02
C SER A 32 -0.67 -9.41 19.44
N GLU A 33 -0.63 -9.69 20.75
CA GLU A 33 -0.29 -11.02 21.29
C GLU A 33 -1.26 -12.12 20.80
N SER A 34 -2.48 -11.75 20.45
CA SER A 34 -3.48 -12.70 19.91
C SER A 34 -3.17 -13.17 18.49
N VAL A 35 -2.18 -12.57 17.82
CA VAL A 35 -1.80 -12.92 16.44
C VAL A 35 -0.46 -13.63 16.48
N ILE A 36 -0.46 -14.91 16.13
CA ILE A 36 0.75 -15.72 15.99
C ILE A 36 1.18 -15.65 14.52
N PRO A 37 2.29 -14.97 14.18
CA PRO A 37 2.77 -14.94 12.80
C PRO A 37 3.28 -16.33 12.43
N GLU A 38 2.65 -16.95 11.43
CA GLU A 38 3.10 -18.22 10.85
C GLU A 38 3.71 -17.94 9.48
N ARG A 39 4.99 -18.31 9.30
CA ARG A 39 5.66 -18.22 8.00
C ARG A 39 5.54 -19.54 7.26
N LEU A 40 4.90 -19.50 6.09
CA LEU A 40 4.92 -20.66 5.22
C LEU A 40 6.33 -20.84 4.62
N PRO A 41 6.84 -22.07 4.44
CA PRO A 41 8.20 -22.31 3.96
C PRO A 41 8.55 -21.60 2.64
N PHE A 42 7.57 -21.47 1.73
CA PHE A 42 7.75 -20.76 0.46
C PHE A 42 7.82 -19.23 0.57
N GLN A 43 7.44 -18.66 1.72
CA GLN A 43 7.52 -17.22 1.99
C GLN A 43 8.89 -16.78 2.50
N LYS A 44 9.76 -17.74 2.85
CA LYS A 44 11.11 -17.48 3.33
C LYS A 44 11.93 -16.78 2.23
N GLY A 45 12.44 -15.59 2.55
CA GLY A 45 13.31 -14.83 1.64
C GLY A 45 12.58 -13.91 0.64
N ILE A 46 11.24 -13.84 0.67
CA ILE A 46 10.47 -12.93 -0.20
C ILE A 46 10.91 -11.47 -0.01
N ASN A 47 11.09 -11.01 1.23
CA ASN A 47 11.52 -9.64 1.51
C ASN A 47 12.88 -9.32 0.89
N GLY A 48 13.86 -10.22 1.07
CA GLY A 48 15.19 -10.07 0.48
C GLY A 48 15.16 -10.11 -1.05
N LYS A 49 14.36 -11.02 -1.62
CA LYS A 49 14.15 -11.11 -3.06
C LYS A 49 13.58 -9.83 -3.64
N MET A 50 12.57 -9.24 -3.00
CA MET A 50 11.98 -7.97 -3.44
C MET A 50 12.97 -6.81 -3.37
N LEU A 51 13.70 -6.67 -2.26
CA LEU A 51 14.75 -5.65 -2.16
C LEU A 51 15.82 -5.83 -3.24
N HIS A 52 16.20 -7.07 -3.53
CA HIS A 52 17.09 -7.38 -4.64
C HIS A 52 16.51 -6.92 -5.99
N ILE A 53 15.26 -7.27 -6.31
CA ILE A 53 14.60 -6.84 -7.55
C ILE A 53 14.57 -5.31 -7.66
N LEU A 54 14.11 -4.61 -6.61
CA LEU A 54 13.93 -3.16 -6.61
C LEU A 54 15.27 -2.41 -6.72
N SER A 55 16.36 -3.01 -6.24
CA SER A 55 17.72 -2.45 -6.32
C SER A 55 18.46 -2.78 -7.63
N ARG A 56 17.87 -3.57 -8.54
CA ARG A 56 18.45 -3.86 -9.86
C ARG A 56 18.63 -2.58 -10.68
N LYS A 57 19.67 -2.56 -11.52
CA LYS A 57 19.99 -1.44 -12.43
C LYS A 57 18.82 -1.00 -13.32
N ILE A 58 17.96 -1.94 -13.74
CA ILE A 58 16.77 -1.65 -14.55
C ILE A 58 15.74 -0.75 -13.84
N ASN A 59 15.77 -0.73 -12.50
CA ASN A 59 14.88 0.05 -11.65
C ASN A 59 15.57 1.29 -11.08
N ASN A 60 16.80 1.61 -11.50
CA ASN A 60 17.60 2.69 -10.90
C ASN A 60 17.03 4.09 -11.13
N THR A 61 16.07 4.24 -12.04
CA THR A 61 15.47 5.51 -12.41
C THR A 61 14.54 6.03 -11.32
N TYR A 62 14.71 7.29 -10.98
CA TYR A 62 13.87 8.05 -10.06
C TYR A 62 13.58 9.42 -10.67
N ILE A 63 12.35 9.91 -10.49
CA ILE A 63 11.90 11.20 -11.03
C ILE A 63 11.33 12.04 -9.88
N SER A 64 12.05 13.11 -9.54
CA SER A 64 11.53 14.17 -8.68
C SER A 64 10.61 15.06 -9.50
N ILE A 65 9.33 15.11 -9.15
CA ILE A 65 8.37 15.99 -9.78
C ILE A 65 8.47 17.36 -9.10
N MET A 66 9.14 18.29 -9.75
CA MET A 66 9.17 19.70 -9.35
C MET A 66 7.82 20.34 -9.67
N ASP A 67 7.40 21.32 -8.86
CA ASP A 67 6.22 22.16 -9.13
C ASP A 67 4.93 21.35 -9.38
N ILE A 68 4.42 20.73 -8.31
CA ILE A 68 3.10 20.10 -8.30
C ILE A 68 2.14 21.09 -7.64
N PHE A 69 1.22 21.65 -8.42
CA PHE A 69 0.16 22.52 -7.90
C PHE A 69 -1.21 21.82 -7.91
N SER A 70 -1.36 20.76 -8.70
CA SER A 70 -2.59 19.99 -8.81
C SER A 70 -2.35 18.54 -9.25
N THR A 71 -3.35 17.69 -9.04
CA THR A 71 -3.38 16.31 -9.56
C THR A 71 -3.18 16.27 -11.08
N LYS A 72 -3.77 17.23 -11.80
CA LYS A 72 -3.69 17.32 -13.27
C LYS A 72 -2.27 17.54 -13.77
N ASP A 73 -1.45 18.30 -13.04
CA ASP A 73 -0.04 18.54 -13.41
C ASP A 73 0.76 17.24 -13.40
N VAL A 74 0.49 16.38 -12.43
CA VAL A 74 1.13 15.07 -12.29
C VAL A 74 0.68 14.15 -13.41
N LEU A 75 -0.63 14.09 -13.69
CA LEU A 75 -1.17 13.29 -14.81
C LEU A 75 -0.64 13.77 -16.17
N ASN A 76 -0.46 15.08 -16.37
CA ASN A 76 0.16 15.62 -17.58
C ASN A 76 1.62 15.16 -17.72
N LYS A 77 2.40 15.22 -16.63
CA LYS A 77 3.79 14.71 -16.63
C LYS A 77 3.83 13.20 -16.88
N VAL A 78 2.89 12.44 -16.32
CA VAL A 78 2.72 11.00 -16.63
C VAL A 78 2.48 10.80 -18.12
N CYS A 79 1.56 11.54 -18.74
CA CYS A 79 1.27 11.42 -20.18
C CYS A 79 2.52 11.71 -21.04
N VAL A 80 3.30 12.74 -20.69
CA VAL A 80 4.56 13.07 -21.36
C VAL A 80 5.58 11.94 -21.20
N TYR A 81 5.74 11.40 -20.00
CA TYR A 81 6.65 10.29 -19.74
C TYR A 81 6.24 9.03 -20.51
N VAL A 82 4.96 8.68 -20.50
CA VAL A 82 4.40 7.52 -21.21
C VAL A 82 4.59 7.63 -22.72
N LYS A 83 4.45 8.84 -23.29
CA LYS A 83 4.69 9.08 -24.71
C LYS A 83 6.16 8.85 -25.09
N LYS A 84 7.10 9.26 -24.24
CA LYS A 84 8.55 9.05 -24.42
C LYS A 84 8.97 7.60 -24.15
N ASN A 85 8.35 6.94 -23.19
CA ASN A 85 8.69 5.60 -22.74
C ASN A 85 7.63 4.60 -23.20
N LYS A 86 7.83 4.03 -24.39
CA LYS A 86 6.87 3.09 -25.00
C LYS A 86 6.68 1.79 -24.20
N HIS A 87 7.47 1.54 -23.17
CA HIS A 87 7.25 0.42 -22.28
C HIS A 87 6.44 0.77 -21.02
N CYS A 88 6.04 2.03 -20.81
CA CYS A 88 5.24 2.40 -19.63
C CYS A 88 3.76 2.07 -19.84
N PHE A 89 3.21 1.20 -19.00
CA PHE A 89 1.82 0.70 -19.09
C PHE A 89 0.98 0.97 -17.83
N VAL A 90 1.61 1.33 -16.70
CA VAL A 90 0.92 1.41 -15.42
C VAL A 90 1.33 2.64 -14.65
N LEU A 91 0.34 3.29 -14.04
CA LEU A 91 0.49 4.26 -12.97
C LEU A 91 -0.07 3.64 -11.69
N ILE A 92 0.78 3.48 -10.68
CA ILE A 92 0.40 3.05 -9.33
C ILE A 92 0.48 4.28 -8.44
N ASP A 93 -0.69 4.77 -8.01
CA ASP A 93 -0.76 5.78 -6.98
C ASP A 93 -0.77 5.14 -5.61
N ALA A 94 0.39 5.11 -4.95
CA ALA A 94 0.51 4.53 -3.63
C ALA A 94 0.16 5.55 -2.55
N ASP A 95 -1.01 6.21 -2.70
CA ASP A 95 -1.60 7.21 -1.79
C ASP A 95 -0.81 8.50 -1.67
N ALA A 96 -0.17 8.91 -2.76
CA ALA A 96 0.84 9.93 -2.71
C ALA A 96 0.33 11.29 -3.17
N ILE A 97 -0.04 11.39 -4.45
CA ILE A 97 -0.15 12.68 -5.13
C ILE A 97 -1.53 12.88 -5.77
N ILE A 98 -2.31 11.80 -5.98
CA ILE A 98 -3.59 11.85 -6.70
C ILE A 98 -4.73 11.80 -5.69
N THR A 99 -4.96 12.93 -4.99
CA THR A 99 -5.95 13.01 -3.90
C THR A 99 -7.25 13.71 -4.31
N GLU A 100 -7.24 14.53 -5.37
CA GLU A 100 -8.38 15.40 -5.74
C GLU A 100 -9.36 14.75 -6.72
N MET A 101 -9.04 13.54 -7.21
CA MET A 101 -9.81 12.87 -8.26
C MET A 101 -10.04 11.42 -7.85
N ASN A 102 -11.30 10.97 -7.98
CA ASN A 102 -11.63 9.55 -7.88
C ASN A 102 -11.09 8.76 -9.09
N ASN A 103 -11.13 7.44 -9.03
CA ASN A 103 -10.51 6.58 -10.03
C ASN A 103 -11.12 6.77 -11.42
N PHE A 104 -12.43 6.99 -11.49
CA PHE A 104 -13.11 7.32 -12.74
C PHE A 104 -12.57 8.62 -13.36
N ASN A 105 -12.50 9.71 -12.58
CA ASN A 105 -12.08 11.03 -13.04
C ASN A 105 -10.60 11.04 -13.48
N VAL A 106 -9.72 10.33 -12.77
CA VAL A 106 -8.32 10.14 -13.19
C VAL A 106 -8.27 9.43 -14.54
N SER A 107 -9.03 8.36 -14.69
CA SER A 107 -9.03 7.54 -15.91
C SER A 107 -9.61 8.28 -17.11
N GLN A 108 -10.68 9.05 -16.89
CA GLN A 108 -11.26 9.95 -17.89
C GLN A 108 -10.30 11.07 -18.29
N TYR A 109 -9.54 11.63 -17.34
CA TYR A 109 -8.51 12.61 -17.66
C TYR A 109 -7.38 11.99 -18.48
N LEU A 110 -6.89 10.81 -18.06
CA LEU A 110 -5.80 10.10 -18.72
C LEU A 110 -6.17 9.68 -20.15
N ILE A 111 -7.35 9.10 -20.40
CA ILE A 111 -7.70 8.60 -21.75
C ILE A 111 -7.70 9.73 -22.81
N ASN A 112 -8.02 10.95 -22.39
CA ASN A 112 -8.06 12.13 -23.24
C ASN A 112 -6.67 12.71 -23.57
N LYS A 113 -5.64 12.38 -22.79
CA LYS A 113 -4.30 12.99 -22.90
C LYS A 113 -3.17 12.00 -23.17
N ILE A 114 -3.36 10.73 -22.78
CA ILE A 114 -2.35 9.69 -22.93
C ILE A 114 -2.14 9.34 -24.40
N ASP A 115 -0.96 8.82 -24.71
CA ASP A 115 -0.54 8.39 -26.05
C ASP A 115 -1.64 7.57 -26.77
N THR A 116 -1.88 7.89 -28.05
CA THR A 116 -2.97 7.35 -28.86
C THR A 116 -2.92 5.83 -29.04
N ARG A 117 -1.77 5.21 -28.79
CA ARG A 117 -1.62 3.75 -28.75
C ARG A 117 -2.51 3.07 -27.69
N PHE A 118 -2.89 3.80 -26.64
CA PHE A 118 -3.80 3.30 -25.63
C PHE A 118 -5.24 3.59 -26.05
N ARG A 119 -6.03 2.53 -26.18
CA ARG A 119 -7.44 2.58 -26.57
C ARG A 119 -8.37 2.64 -25.37
N GLY A 120 -7.87 2.30 -24.18
CA GLY A 120 -8.59 2.45 -22.92
C GLY A 120 -7.68 2.54 -21.71
N ILE A 121 -8.26 3.04 -20.60
CA ILE A 121 -7.64 3.05 -19.27
C ILE A 121 -8.37 2.04 -18.40
N VAL A 122 -7.63 1.12 -17.80
CA VAL A 122 -8.11 0.18 -16.79
C VAL A 122 -8.05 0.87 -15.42
N TYR A 123 -9.13 0.80 -14.66
CA TYR A 123 -9.22 1.36 -13.32
C TYR A 123 -10.20 0.55 -12.46
N PHE A 124 -10.21 0.83 -11.16
CA PHE A 124 -11.21 0.30 -10.25
C PHE A 124 -12.36 1.27 -10.08
N SER A 125 -13.58 0.80 -10.32
CA SER A 125 -14.80 1.55 -10.06
C SER A 125 -14.89 1.94 -8.60
N ASP A 126 -15.09 3.24 -8.35
CA ASP A 126 -15.21 3.80 -7.01
C ASP A 126 -16.49 3.32 -6.28
N GLU A 127 -17.51 2.87 -7.03
CA GLU A 127 -18.82 2.46 -6.47
C GLU A 127 -18.87 0.99 -6.06
N ASP A 128 -18.40 0.09 -6.93
CA ASP A 128 -18.60 -1.36 -6.79
C ASP A 128 -17.31 -2.18 -6.79
N ASN A 129 -16.15 -1.51 -6.77
CA ASN A 129 -14.82 -2.12 -6.71
C ASN A 129 -14.60 -3.17 -7.84
N LYS A 130 -15.23 -2.95 -8.99
CA LYS A 130 -15.00 -3.77 -10.19
C LYS A 130 -13.94 -3.14 -11.08
N ILE A 131 -13.20 -3.99 -11.78
CA ILE A 131 -12.22 -3.56 -12.76
C ILE A 131 -12.96 -3.13 -14.03
N MET A 132 -12.86 -1.85 -14.35
CA MET A 132 -13.50 -1.20 -15.48
C MET A 132 -12.46 -0.71 -16.48
N VAL A 133 -12.88 -0.51 -17.73
CA VAL A 133 -12.10 0.08 -18.80
C VAL A 133 -12.89 1.27 -19.34
N ILE A 134 -12.32 2.47 -19.27
CA ILE A 134 -12.85 3.64 -19.99
C ILE A 134 -12.18 3.75 -21.35
N LEU A 135 -13.00 3.87 -22.40
CA LEU A 135 -12.56 3.98 -23.79
C LEU A 135 -12.48 5.43 -24.25
N ARG A 136 -11.83 5.65 -25.40
CA ARG A 136 -11.72 6.99 -26.02
C ARG A 136 -13.06 7.62 -26.42
N ASP A 137 -14.10 6.82 -26.63
CA ASP A 137 -15.45 7.31 -26.91
C ASP A 137 -16.22 7.70 -25.62
N GLY A 138 -15.57 7.62 -24.46
CA GLY A 138 -16.12 7.95 -23.15
C GLY A 138 -16.93 6.82 -22.51
N LYS A 139 -17.14 5.70 -23.20
CA LYS A 139 -17.86 4.55 -22.61
C LYS A 139 -16.98 3.81 -21.63
N SER A 140 -17.59 3.39 -20.52
CA SER A 140 -16.96 2.49 -19.56
C SER A 140 -17.61 1.11 -19.62
N LEU A 141 -16.79 0.06 -19.57
CA LEU A 141 -17.25 -1.33 -19.54
C LEU A 141 -16.38 -2.18 -18.61
N PRO A 142 -16.89 -3.31 -18.10
CA PRO A 142 -16.07 -4.25 -17.33
C PRO A 142 -14.87 -4.78 -18.14
N LEU A 143 -13.71 -4.95 -17.49
CA LEU A 143 -12.54 -5.53 -18.15
C LEU A 143 -12.81 -6.96 -18.68
N SER A 144 -13.68 -7.71 -18.01
CA SER A 144 -14.07 -9.07 -18.41
C SER A 144 -14.80 -9.13 -19.76
N THR A 145 -15.44 -8.05 -20.18
CA THR A 145 -16.15 -7.95 -21.48
C THR A 145 -15.38 -7.09 -22.48
N CYS A 146 -14.19 -6.61 -22.12
CA CYS A 146 -13.35 -5.80 -22.99
C CYS A 146 -12.51 -6.70 -23.91
N HIS A 147 -12.68 -6.55 -25.23
CA HIS A 147 -11.95 -7.32 -26.24
C HIS A 147 -10.68 -6.61 -26.76
N ILE A 148 -10.24 -5.53 -26.11
CA ILE A 148 -9.03 -4.79 -26.50
C ILE A 148 -7.80 -5.54 -25.98
N ASN A 149 -6.72 -5.55 -26.77
CA ASN A 149 -5.48 -6.19 -26.37
C ASN A 149 -4.87 -5.45 -25.15
N ASN A 150 -4.37 -6.19 -24.16
CA ASN A 150 -3.73 -5.59 -22.98
C ASN A 150 -2.53 -4.68 -23.31
N LYS A 151 -1.90 -4.85 -24.49
CA LYS A 151 -0.85 -3.94 -25.00
C LYS A 151 -1.37 -2.57 -25.45
N GLU A 152 -2.67 -2.43 -25.62
CA GLU A 152 -3.38 -1.20 -25.97
C GLU A 152 -4.15 -0.62 -24.77
N LEU A 153 -3.94 -1.16 -23.57
CA LEU A 153 -4.54 -0.67 -22.33
C LEU A 153 -3.47 -0.09 -21.41
N PHE A 154 -3.75 1.08 -20.84
CA PHE A 154 -2.97 1.63 -19.75
C PHE A 154 -3.71 1.39 -18.44
N VAL A 155 -3.00 1.13 -17.35
CA VAL A 155 -3.60 0.78 -16.07
C VAL A 155 -3.34 1.89 -15.07
N TYR A 156 -4.40 2.33 -14.40
CA TYR A 156 -4.32 3.16 -13.21
C TYR A 156 -4.77 2.35 -12.00
N LEU A 157 -3.96 2.34 -10.94
CA LEU A 157 -4.26 1.71 -9.65
C LEU A 157 -4.06 2.72 -8.54
N ASP A 158 -5.07 2.89 -7.68
CA ASP A 158 -4.91 3.62 -6.42
C ASP A 158 -4.31 2.71 -5.33
N GLN A 159 -4.13 3.25 -4.12
CA GLN A 159 -3.54 2.54 -3.00
C GLN A 159 -4.36 1.30 -2.60
N ILE A 160 -5.68 1.46 -2.51
CA ILE A 160 -6.59 0.41 -2.02
C ILE A 160 -6.55 -0.80 -2.96
N HIS A 161 -6.51 -0.53 -4.26
CA HIS A 161 -6.61 -1.54 -5.31
C HIS A 161 -5.25 -1.97 -5.89
N THR A 162 -4.15 -1.59 -5.22
CA THR A 162 -2.87 -2.27 -5.40
C THR A 162 -2.88 -3.72 -4.91
N ARG A 163 -3.82 -4.08 -4.03
CA ARG A 163 -3.93 -5.43 -3.43
C ARG A 163 -4.91 -6.31 -4.21
N GLY A 164 -4.45 -7.48 -4.67
CA GLY A 164 -5.32 -8.55 -5.16
C GLY A 164 -5.69 -8.51 -6.66
N THR A 165 -5.13 -7.58 -7.44
CA THR A 165 -5.48 -7.41 -8.86
C THR A 165 -4.55 -8.22 -9.78
N ASP A 166 -5.04 -9.28 -10.40
CA ASP A 166 -4.30 -10.08 -11.40
C ASP A 166 -4.47 -9.51 -12.82
N LEU A 167 -3.76 -8.41 -13.12
CA LEU A 167 -3.74 -7.86 -14.49
C LEU A 167 -2.60 -8.47 -15.30
N LYS A 168 -2.96 -9.17 -16.38
CA LYS A 168 -2.01 -9.70 -17.36
C LYS A 168 -1.36 -8.56 -18.14
N LEU A 169 -0.16 -8.16 -17.72
CA LEU A 169 0.59 -7.06 -18.33
C LEU A 169 1.70 -7.57 -19.24
N PRO A 170 2.17 -6.75 -20.21
CA PRO A 170 3.30 -7.13 -21.06
C PRO A 170 4.54 -7.48 -20.23
N LEU A 171 5.32 -8.47 -20.68
CA LEU A 171 6.53 -8.93 -19.98
C LEU A 171 7.59 -7.84 -19.80
N THR A 172 7.59 -6.83 -20.66
CA THR A 172 8.52 -5.69 -20.61
C THR A 172 7.87 -4.43 -20.03
N ALA A 173 6.76 -4.56 -19.29
CA ALA A 173 6.05 -3.39 -18.77
C ALA A 173 6.89 -2.63 -17.74
N ASN A 174 7.04 -1.33 -17.96
CA ASN A 174 7.51 -0.33 -17.01
C ASN A 174 6.30 0.32 -16.32
N ARG A 175 6.49 0.73 -15.07
CA ARG A 175 5.44 1.27 -14.23
C ARG A 175 5.93 2.47 -13.46
N ILE A 176 5.07 3.45 -13.34
CA ILE A 176 5.27 4.60 -12.47
C ILE A 176 4.70 4.22 -11.11
N VAL A 177 5.50 4.41 -10.05
CA VAL A 177 5.06 4.24 -8.67
C VAL A 177 5.25 5.57 -7.96
N THR A 178 4.15 6.22 -7.57
CA THR A 178 4.22 7.45 -6.78
C THR A 178 4.55 7.10 -5.32
N LEU A 179 5.35 7.93 -4.67
CA LEU A 179 5.75 7.75 -3.27
C LEU A 179 5.07 8.78 -2.39
N GLU A 180 4.46 8.32 -1.31
CA GLU A 180 3.86 9.12 -0.24
C GLU A 180 4.87 9.33 0.90
N LYS A 181 4.83 10.47 1.59
CA LYS A 181 5.72 10.76 2.74
C LYS A 181 5.80 9.65 3.80
N THR A 182 4.68 8.97 4.10
CA THR A 182 4.64 7.90 5.12
C THR A 182 4.90 6.49 4.56
N MET A 183 5.41 6.39 3.33
CA MET A 183 5.67 5.12 2.66
C MET A 183 6.59 4.25 3.51
N SER A 184 6.09 3.09 3.93
CA SER A 184 6.86 2.05 4.62
C SER A 184 7.23 0.94 3.63
N LYS A 185 8.20 0.10 4.02
CA LYS A 185 8.63 -1.05 3.23
C LYS A 185 7.44 -1.96 2.90
N ASP A 186 6.58 -2.27 3.88
CA ASP A 186 5.34 -3.03 3.66
C ASP A 186 4.44 -2.45 2.56
N LYS A 187 4.16 -1.14 2.64
CA LYS A 187 3.25 -0.45 1.72
C LYS A 187 3.82 -0.51 0.30
N LEU A 188 5.13 -0.21 0.16
CA LEU A 188 5.79 -0.26 -1.13
C LEU A 188 5.82 -1.68 -1.69
N MET A 189 6.17 -2.66 -0.85
CA MET A 189 6.17 -4.06 -1.23
C MET A 189 4.79 -4.48 -1.72
N GLN A 190 3.72 -4.15 -1.01
CA GLN A 190 2.36 -4.48 -1.45
C GLN A 190 1.99 -3.80 -2.78
N ALA A 191 2.38 -2.53 -2.96
CA ALA A 191 2.16 -1.81 -4.22
C ALA A 191 2.89 -2.46 -5.41
N VAL A 192 4.03 -3.10 -5.15
CA VAL A 192 4.96 -3.56 -6.19
C VAL A 192 5.04 -5.11 -6.29
N MET A 193 4.53 -5.88 -5.33
CA MET A 193 4.69 -7.35 -5.28
C MET A 193 3.72 -8.14 -6.17
N HIS A 194 2.58 -7.56 -6.54
CA HIS A 194 1.63 -8.26 -7.43
C HIS A 194 2.05 -8.23 -8.91
N LEU A 195 3.27 -7.77 -9.17
CA LEU A 195 3.90 -7.80 -10.47
C LEU A 195 4.65 -9.13 -10.60
N ARG A 196 3.93 -10.18 -10.98
CA ARG A 196 4.45 -11.57 -11.01
C ARG A 196 5.75 -11.73 -11.82
N ASP A 197 6.01 -10.84 -12.79
CA ASP A 197 7.18 -10.89 -13.68
C ASP A 197 8.21 -9.78 -13.42
N LEU A 198 8.18 -9.14 -12.25
CA LEU A 198 9.21 -8.19 -11.83
C LEU A 198 10.60 -8.82 -11.71
N ASP A 199 10.64 -10.12 -11.40
CA ASP A 199 11.86 -10.92 -11.43
C ASP A 199 12.46 -11.04 -12.84
N PHE A 200 11.67 -10.83 -13.89
CA PHE A 200 12.08 -11.07 -15.25
C PHE A 200 12.47 -9.78 -15.98
N LYS A 201 11.54 -9.19 -16.74
CA LYS A 201 11.77 -8.06 -17.65
C LYS A 201 10.90 -6.83 -17.34
N GLN A 202 10.01 -6.91 -16.35
CA GLN A 202 9.27 -5.74 -15.92
C GLN A 202 10.18 -4.82 -15.09
N SER A 203 9.84 -3.54 -15.05
CA SER A 203 10.61 -2.54 -14.32
C SER A 203 9.69 -1.49 -13.69
N ILE A 204 10.25 -0.72 -12.78
CA ILE A 204 9.58 0.40 -12.14
C ILE A 204 10.40 1.67 -12.25
N VAL A 205 9.72 2.79 -12.14
CA VAL A 205 10.30 4.11 -11.93
C VAL A 205 9.58 4.76 -10.75
N PHE A 206 10.34 5.25 -9.79
CA PHE A 206 9.79 5.94 -8.62
C PHE A 206 9.59 7.41 -8.90
N TRP A 207 8.43 7.93 -8.52
CA TRP A 207 8.04 9.32 -8.69
C TRP A 207 7.67 9.89 -7.31
N SER A 208 8.12 11.10 -7.00
CA SER A 208 7.70 11.78 -5.77
C SER A 208 7.71 13.29 -5.92
N SER A 209 7.09 13.98 -4.96
CA SER A 209 7.20 15.43 -4.84
C SER A 209 8.61 15.85 -4.42
N LYS A 210 8.92 17.14 -4.60
CA LYS A 210 10.20 17.73 -4.22
C LYS A 210 10.52 17.56 -2.74
N GLU A 211 9.52 17.63 -1.87
CA GLU A 211 9.66 17.49 -0.42
C GLU A 211 10.16 16.09 -0.07
N ILE A 212 9.57 15.05 -0.67
CA ILE A 212 9.98 13.67 -0.48
C ILE A 212 11.37 13.43 -1.08
N SER A 213 11.65 14.01 -2.24
CA SER A 213 12.99 13.95 -2.85
C SER A 213 14.06 14.56 -1.96
N ALA A 214 13.74 15.69 -1.30
CA ALA A 214 14.65 16.32 -0.34
C ALA A 214 14.86 15.45 0.89
N GLU A 215 13.81 14.83 1.43
CA GLU A 215 13.92 13.90 2.57
C GLU A 215 14.78 12.67 2.22
N ILE A 216 14.56 12.06 1.05
CA ILE A 216 15.40 10.96 0.55
C ILE A 216 16.86 11.40 0.43
N ALA A 217 17.11 12.58 -0.14
CA ALA A 217 18.45 13.11 -0.32
C ALA A 217 19.17 13.35 1.01
N ILE A 218 18.49 13.92 2.01
CA ILE A 218 19.02 14.16 3.35
C ILE A 218 19.39 12.85 4.04
N ILE A 219 18.49 11.86 4.03
CA ILE A 219 18.74 10.57 4.70
C ILE A 219 19.93 9.81 4.10
N ASN A 220 20.17 9.99 2.79
CA ASN A 220 21.24 9.31 2.08
C ASN A 220 22.52 10.14 1.96
N ASP A 221 22.55 11.38 2.46
CA ASP A 221 23.67 12.33 2.30
C ASP A 221 24.09 12.52 0.82
N ILE A 222 23.11 12.80 -0.04
CA ILE A 222 23.30 12.99 -1.48
C ILE A 222 22.66 14.28 -1.98
N LYS A 223 22.97 14.67 -3.22
CA LYS A 223 22.22 15.72 -3.91
C LYS A 223 20.90 15.16 -4.43
N LEU A 224 19.87 16.03 -4.49
CA LEU A 224 18.52 15.66 -4.94
C LEU A 224 18.50 15.01 -6.34
N ASN A 225 19.36 15.47 -7.26
CA ASN A 225 19.45 14.94 -8.62
C ASN A 225 20.14 13.56 -8.73
N ASP A 226 20.83 13.12 -7.67
CA ASP A 226 21.55 11.85 -7.63
C ASP A 226 20.69 10.73 -7.02
N THR A 227 19.40 11.00 -6.79
CA THR A 227 18.46 10.04 -6.21
C THR A 227 18.23 8.85 -7.14
N THR A 228 18.22 7.65 -6.56
CA THR A 228 18.03 6.38 -7.28
C THR A 228 17.05 5.50 -6.51
N SER A 229 16.64 4.37 -7.09
CA SER A 229 15.82 3.40 -6.35
C SER A 229 16.46 2.91 -5.07
N LYS A 230 17.80 2.77 -5.02
CA LYS A 230 18.49 2.35 -3.79
C LYS A 230 18.29 3.35 -2.65
N HIS A 231 18.37 4.64 -2.97
CA HIS A 231 18.14 5.71 -1.99
C HIS A 231 16.68 5.70 -1.49
N VAL A 232 15.71 5.42 -2.37
CA VAL A 232 14.31 5.19 -1.99
C VAL A 232 14.20 3.99 -1.04
N LEU A 233 14.90 2.88 -1.30
CA LEU A 233 14.88 1.70 -0.43
C LEU A 233 15.47 1.98 0.97
N THR A 234 16.53 2.80 1.06
CA THR A 234 17.05 3.27 2.35
C THR A 234 15.99 4.09 3.09
N TRP A 235 15.38 5.04 2.40
CA TRP A 235 14.38 5.94 2.97
C TRP A 235 13.12 5.20 3.47
N ILE A 236 12.55 4.27 2.70
CA ILE A 236 11.40 3.46 3.17
C ILE A 236 11.78 2.58 4.36
N THR A 237 13.03 2.13 4.44
CA THR A 237 13.51 1.32 5.57
C THR A 237 13.57 2.18 6.82
N TYR A 238 14.10 3.40 6.72
CA TYR A 238 14.08 4.38 7.79
C TYR A 238 12.65 4.70 8.25
N ASN A 239 11.73 4.95 7.32
CA ASN A 239 10.31 5.17 7.65
C ASN A 239 9.68 3.98 8.37
N THR A 240 10.05 2.76 8.00
CA THR A 240 9.56 1.54 8.66
C THR A 240 10.06 1.45 10.09
N ILE A 241 11.35 1.72 10.33
CA ILE A 241 11.93 1.75 11.68
C ILE A 241 11.21 2.79 12.54
N ARG A 242 11.12 4.03 12.06
CA ARG A 242 10.45 5.12 12.79
C ARG A 242 8.99 4.82 13.10
N LYS A 243 8.27 4.21 12.14
CA LYS A 243 6.89 3.76 12.35
C LYS A 243 6.80 2.69 13.44
N ASN A 244 7.72 1.72 13.45
CA ASN A 244 7.75 0.68 14.46
C ASN A 244 8.08 1.22 15.85
N GLU A 245 9.05 2.14 15.96
CA GLU A 245 9.39 2.83 17.21
C GLU A 245 8.20 3.59 17.78
N ASN A 246 7.50 4.38 16.95
CA ASN A 246 6.30 5.11 17.37
C ASN A 246 5.18 4.17 17.86
N ASN A 247 5.09 2.97 17.29
CA ASN A 247 4.09 1.97 17.66
C ASN A 247 4.51 1.11 18.86
N LEU A 248 5.77 1.17 19.30
CA LEU A 248 6.28 0.28 20.33
C LEU A 248 5.58 0.50 21.67
N TYR A 249 5.47 1.76 22.10
CA TYR A 249 4.79 2.10 23.35
C TYR A 249 3.30 1.71 23.39
N PRO A 250 2.44 2.15 22.43
CA PRO A 250 1.02 1.81 22.47
C PRO A 250 0.79 0.30 22.38
N VAL A 251 1.57 -0.42 21.56
CA VAL A 251 1.46 -1.88 21.47
C VAL A 251 1.88 -2.53 22.78
N THR A 252 2.97 -2.10 23.40
CA THR A 252 3.42 -2.65 24.68
C THR A 252 2.37 -2.45 25.77
N LYS A 253 1.73 -1.27 25.83
CA LYS A 253 0.62 -0.99 26.74
C LYS A 253 -0.55 -1.96 26.53
N GLU A 254 -0.95 -2.18 25.28
CA GLU A 254 -2.04 -3.12 24.95
C GLU A 254 -1.68 -4.58 25.25
N LYS A 255 -0.44 -5.01 24.95
CA LYS A 255 0.07 -6.35 25.33
C LYS A 255 0.01 -6.56 26.84
N LEU A 256 0.45 -5.57 27.63
CA LEU A 256 0.39 -5.64 29.10
C LEU A 256 -1.06 -5.79 29.58
N LYS A 257 -1.98 -4.95 29.08
CA LYS A 257 -3.41 -5.04 29.40
C LYS A 257 -3.98 -6.42 29.05
N TYR A 258 -3.63 -6.98 27.90
CA TYR A 258 -4.09 -8.30 27.45
C TYR A 258 -3.62 -9.42 28.39
N VAL A 259 -2.35 -9.43 28.79
CA VAL A 259 -1.80 -10.44 29.72
C VAL A 259 -2.49 -10.35 31.09
N ILE A 260 -2.67 -9.14 31.62
CA ILE A 260 -3.36 -8.91 32.89
C ILE A 260 -4.81 -9.41 32.80
N LYS A 261 -5.56 -8.99 31.78
CA LYS A 261 -6.96 -9.42 31.54
C LYS A 261 -7.08 -10.94 31.44
N THR A 262 -6.21 -11.57 30.64
CA THR A 262 -6.24 -13.02 30.41
C THR A 262 -5.92 -13.82 31.68
N ARG A 263 -4.96 -13.36 32.49
CA ARG A 263 -4.66 -13.98 33.79
C ARG A 263 -5.81 -13.78 34.78
N ALA A 264 -6.37 -12.58 34.86
CA ALA A 264 -7.52 -12.29 35.71
C ALA A 264 -8.72 -13.19 35.38
N LEU A 265 -9.07 -13.35 34.10
CA LEU A 265 -10.12 -14.28 33.65
C LEU A 265 -9.82 -15.74 34.01
N LYS A 266 -8.56 -16.18 33.89
CA LYS A 266 -8.15 -17.55 34.30
C LYS A 266 -8.29 -17.75 35.80
N TYR A 267 -7.97 -16.74 36.62
CA TYR A 267 -8.15 -16.80 38.07
C TYR A 267 -9.64 -16.76 38.45
N GLN A 268 -10.44 -15.90 37.81
CA GLN A 268 -11.90 -15.85 38.02
C GLN A 268 -12.55 -17.21 37.83
N LYS A 269 -12.20 -17.95 36.77
CA LYS A 269 -12.73 -19.31 36.52
C LYS A 269 -12.44 -20.33 37.62
N LYS A 270 -11.50 -20.04 38.52
CA LYS A 270 -11.13 -20.89 39.66
C LYS A 270 -11.78 -20.45 40.99
N ILE A 271 -12.43 -19.29 41.02
CA ILE A 271 -13.04 -18.71 42.23
C ILE A 271 -14.57 -18.81 42.06
N GLU A 272 -15.26 -19.38 43.05
CA GLU A 272 -16.74 -19.59 43.02
C GLU A 272 -17.57 -18.31 43.26
N ILE A 273 -16.92 -17.18 43.52
CA ILE A 273 -17.58 -15.93 43.92
C ILE A 273 -17.89 -15.08 42.67
N PRO A 274 -19.13 -14.61 42.46
CA PRO A 274 -19.48 -13.68 41.39
C PRO A 274 -18.76 -12.34 41.61
N ILE A 275 -17.97 -11.92 40.63
CA ILE A 275 -17.16 -10.68 40.67
C ILE A 275 -17.78 -9.64 39.73
N ASP A 276 -19.10 -9.49 39.77
CA ASP A 276 -19.86 -8.61 38.88
C ASP A 276 -19.39 -7.15 38.95
N SER A 277 -18.93 -6.70 40.12
CA SER A 277 -18.39 -5.35 40.37
C SER A 277 -17.12 -5.05 39.56
N LEU A 278 -16.26 -6.05 39.34
CA LEU A 278 -14.97 -5.91 38.63
C LEU A 278 -15.19 -5.99 37.12
N ILE A 279 -16.18 -6.77 36.67
CA ILE A 279 -16.65 -6.79 35.27
C ILE A 279 -17.27 -5.43 34.91
N ILE A 280 -18.14 -4.88 35.77
CA ILE A 280 -18.76 -3.56 35.55
C ILE A 280 -17.70 -2.44 35.50
N ALA A 281 -16.69 -2.48 36.38
CA ALA A 281 -15.59 -1.52 36.36
C ALA A 281 -14.69 -1.68 35.10
N TYR A 282 -14.47 -2.91 34.61
CA TYR A 282 -13.62 -3.17 33.44
C TYR A 282 -14.30 -3.00 32.08
N VAL A 283 -15.62 -3.21 32.00
CA VAL A 283 -16.39 -3.13 30.74
C VAL A 283 -16.78 -1.68 30.43
N ASN A 284 -16.94 -0.82 31.45
CA ASN A 284 -17.44 0.54 31.26
C ASN A 284 -16.36 1.62 31.15
N GLU A 285 -15.09 1.35 31.52
CA GLU A 285 -14.01 2.33 31.35
C GLU A 285 -13.02 1.92 30.24
N ASN A 286 -13.37 2.23 28.99
CA ASN A 286 -12.35 2.46 27.97
C ASN A 286 -11.70 3.82 28.25
N LEU A 287 -10.66 3.84 29.10
CA LEU A 287 -9.95 5.07 29.48
C LEU A 287 -9.31 5.81 28.30
N ASP A 288 -9.12 5.11 27.17
CA ASP A 288 -8.66 5.68 25.92
C ASP A 288 -9.70 5.32 24.85
N SER A 289 -10.60 6.26 24.54
CA SER A 289 -11.43 6.15 23.36
C SER A 289 -10.51 6.03 22.13
N ILE A 290 -10.92 5.29 21.10
CA ILE A 290 -10.08 5.05 19.90
C ILE A 290 -9.63 6.39 19.30
N GLU A 291 -10.48 7.42 19.39
CA GLU A 291 -10.21 8.81 19.00
C GLU A 291 -8.96 9.37 19.71
N LYS A 292 -8.82 9.11 21.02
CA LYS A 292 -7.71 9.59 21.85
C LYS A 292 -6.40 8.86 21.57
N LEU A 293 -6.48 7.57 21.21
CA LEU A 293 -5.31 6.73 20.90
C LEU A 293 -4.70 7.05 19.53
N TYR A 294 -5.53 7.50 18.58
CA TYR A 294 -5.10 7.86 17.22
C TYR A 294 -5.03 9.38 16.97
N GLY A 295 -5.37 10.21 17.95
CA GLY A 295 -5.35 11.67 17.82
C GLY A 295 -6.38 12.22 16.83
N ILE A 296 -7.44 11.48 16.56
CA ILE A 296 -8.50 11.87 15.62
C ILE A 296 -9.62 12.47 16.47
N SER A 297 -9.81 13.79 16.41
CA SER A 297 -11.00 14.43 16.98
C SER A 297 -12.23 13.98 16.18
N PRO A 298 -13.41 13.77 16.81
CA PRO A 298 -14.64 13.43 16.10
C PRO A 298 -14.99 14.43 15.00
#